data_AF-A0AA36IZX2-F1
#
_entry.id   AF-A0AA36IZX2-F1
#
_cell.length_a   1.000
_cell.length_b   1.000
_cell.length_c   1.000
_cell.angle_alpha   90.00
_cell.angle_beta   90.00
_cell.angle_gamma   90.00
#
_symmetry.space_group_name_H-M   'P 1'
#
loop_
_entity.id
_entity.type
_entity.pdbx_description
1 polymer ?
#
loop_
_entity_poly.entity_id
_entity_poly.type
_entity_poly.pdbx_seq_one_letter_code
_entity_poly.pdbx_strand_id
1 'polypeptide(L)'
;MPRPNEGRQGWFGWLRGFRTSYDKVPSMVETSVQTERTRSTVPIPRPRTIRLPGPEDAQEEGEIGYSSPDFRAQVAAAKLMGILWAKEPSQVRLDQSLYGAAFVLPQIARSAGWPKMLRVLVIKTWVVLFLNYAVQFAVLYMIAKENMVWDLFSGQMYLCDFGRDAESCPDGPNCIGPGGTVFTNTRYYGWGQWSTRTYARDAFKAMFPEFSPEISKYSDPGEYGVESSTCRVLCCALFIVTVLSDLLGSFNLAFIMNSVPSQDDLWIDWDPPGGDWASKEYAKKVTGSNEMDFVKLKIAGMPFHWKVLNWLLILFLAPQGMCRPLAAFGGLWLPKLCLWKVTTEAGICFLMETQGIEDVVVNSVALSFILQIDELLCQEMMNEKVHQILAKLEVHLLDEGDNIHDLERMTDQGLYEKNQQEIVGRWNPRDLWSLVPMKLLTVGAITWGFVYRYYATNCVHNEADGLVSKPLGLPVSTNLPVSSAFLQSFFPPPREEKFFWSMPPIPDHVQR
;
A
#
# COMPACT_ATOMS: atom_id res chain seq x y z
N MET A 1 -14.80 11.66 -54.04
CA MET A 1 -14.83 10.50 -53.14
C MET A 1 -14.41 10.95 -51.76
N PRO A 2 -15.30 10.93 -50.75
CA PRO A 2 -14.99 11.41 -49.41
C PRO A 2 -14.24 10.34 -48.60
N ARG A 3 -13.31 10.79 -47.75
CA ARG A 3 -12.49 9.95 -46.87
C ARG A 3 -13.33 9.37 -45.73
N PRO A 4 -13.09 8.13 -45.28
CA PRO A 4 -13.77 7.58 -44.11
C PRO A 4 -13.14 8.13 -42.82
N ASN A 5 -14.00 8.58 -41.91
CA ASN A 5 -13.66 9.01 -40.56
C ASN A 5 -13.16 7.84 -39.71
N GLU A 6 -12.04 8.06 -39.03
CA GLU A 6 -11.49 7.18 -38.00
C GLU A 6 -12.40 7.17 -36.76
N GLY A 7 -13.03 6.03 -36.51
CA GLY A 7 -13.66 5.69 -35.25
C GLY A 7 -12.70 4.89 -34.36
N ARG A 8 -11.83 5.59 -33.62
CA ARG A 8 -11.20 5.08 -32.39
C ARG A 8 -11.43 6.08 -31.28
N GLN A 9 -12.64 6.06 -30.71
CA GLN A 9 -12.88 6.64 -29.39
C GLN A 9 -12.46 5.60 -28.35
N GLY A 10 -11.15 5.51 -28.12
CA GLY A 10 -10.58 4.88 -26.94
C GLY A 10 -10.85 5.74 -25.70
N TRP A 11 -10.81 5.09 -24.55
CA TRP A 11 -11.12 5.52 -23.18
C TRP A 11 -10.50 6.85 -22.65
N PHE A 12 -9.87 7.67 -23.48
CA PHE A 12 -9.26 8.96 -23.10
C PHE A 12 -10.21 10.17 -23.11
N GLY A 13 -11.52 9.97 -23.29
CA GLY A 13 -12.52 11.05 -23.33
C GLY A 13 -12.85 11.70 -21.98
N TRP A 14 -12.45 11.09 -20.85
CA TRP A 14 -12.89 11.54 -19.52
C TRP A 14 -11.97 12.58 -18.84
N LEU A 15 -10.81 12.91 -19.43
CA LEU A 15 -9.85 13.88 -18.85
C LEU A 15 -9.90 15.30 -19.45
N ARG A 16 -10.80 15.60 -20.40
CA ARG A 16 -10.91 16.95 -21.01
C ARG A 16 -11.93 17.89 -20.32
N GLY A 17 -12.43 17.53 -19.14
CA GLY A 17 -13.40 18.32 -18.37
C GLY A 17 -12.84 19.11 -17.18
N PHE A 18 -11.58 18.90 -16.77
CA PHE A 18 -10.96 19.65 -15.67
C PHE A 18 -10.11 20.80 -16.21
N ARG A 19 -10.78 21.87 -16.63
CA ARG A 19 -10.16 23.19 -16.77
C ARG A 19 -10.63 24.06 -15.61
N THR A 20 -10.06 23.81 -14.44
CA THR A 20 -10.21 24.67 -13.25
C THR A 20 -8.87 25.35 -12.98
N SER A 21 -8.81 26.63 -13.32
CA SER A 21 -8.20 27.70 -12.51
C SER A 21 -6.98 27.31 -11.66
N TYR A 22 -5.82 27.18 -12.29
CA TYR A 22 -4.52 27.33 -11.63
C TYR A 22 -4.01 28.75 -11.90
N ASP A 23 -4.66 29.73 -11.27
CA ASP A 23 -4.14 31.09 -11.11
C ASP A 23 -4.67 31.63 -9.78
N LYS A 24 -3.97 31.24 -8.72
CA LYS A 24 -3.84 31.91 -7.41
C LYS A 24 -3.35 30.87 -6.41
N VAL A 25 -2.03 30.73 -6.32
CA VAL A 25 -1.41 30.37 -5.04
C VAL A 25 -1.71 31.55 -4.10
N PRO A 26 -2.48 31.39 -3.01
CA PRO A 26 -2.45 32.37 -1.96
C PRO A 26 -1.06 32.26 -1.35
N SER A 27 -0.23 33.28 -1.56
CA SER A 27 0.90 33.55 -0.69
C SER A 27 0.44 33.36 0.74
N MET A 28 1.17 32.55 1.52
CA MET A 28 1.00 32.45 2.96
C MET A 28 0.77 33.86 3.51
N VAL A 29 -0.44 34.08 4.01
CA VAL A 29 -0.78 35.27 4.76
C VAL A 29 0.09 35.23 6.00
N GLU A 30 1.11 36.07 6.00
CA GLU A 30 1.75 36.58 7.20
C GLU A 30 0.64 37.19 8.05
N THR A 31 0.09 36.41 8.98
CA THR A 31 -0.76 36.92 10.06
C THR A 31 0.14 37.74 10.97
N SER A 32 0.37 39.00 10.58
CA SER A 32 0.76 40.05 11.49
C SER A 32 -0.39 40.22 12.49
N VAL A 33 -0.22 39.62 13.66
CA VAL A 33 -1.05 39.88 14.83
C VAL A 33 -0.82 41.34 15.24
N GLN A 34 -1.63 42.25 14.72
CA GLN A 34 -1.76 43.59 15.29
C GLN A 34 -2.32 43.43 16.70
N THR A 35 -1.42 43.52 17.67
CA THR A 35 -1.75 43.51 19.09
C THR A 35 -2.32 44.88 19.44
N GLU A 36 -3.65 44.99 19.44
CA GLU A 36 -4.35 46.19 19.89
C GLU A 36 -4.19 46.30 21.42
N ARG A 37 -3.25 47.16 21.83
CA ARG A 37 -2.82 47.35 23.21
C ARG A 37 -3.81 48.23 23.95
N THR A 38 -4.96 47.69 24.35
CA THR A 38 -5.82 48.35 25.35
C THR A 38 -5.18 48.20 26.74
N ARG A 39 -4.58 49.29 27.23
CA ARG A 39 -4.11 49.42 28.62
C ARG A 39 -5.31 49.38 29.56
N SER A 40 -5.58 48.21 30.14
CA SER A 40 -6.37 48.08 31.37
C SER A 40 -5.41 47.92 32.54
N THR A 41 -5.26 48.98 33.34
CA THR A 41 -4.52 48.98 34.60
C THR A 41 -5.36 48.32 35.68
N VAL A 42 -5.29 47.00 35.78
CA VAL A 42 -5.76 46.25 36.96
C VAL A 42 -4.56 46.07 37.90
N PRO A 43 -4.66 46.40 39.20
CA PRO A 43 -3.56 46.23 40.15
C PRO A 43 -3.25 44.75 40.32
N ILE A 44 -2.02 44.35 39.99
CA ILE A 44 -1.51 43.00 40.26
C ILE A 44 -1.27 42.88 41.78
N PRO A 45 -1.91 41.92 42.49
CA PRO A 45 -1.59 41.66 43.88
C PRO A 45 -0.14 41.18 43.98
N ARG A 46 0.62 41.78 44.91
CA ARG A 46 2.04 41.46 45.13
C ARG A 46 2.18 39.95 45.43
N PRO A 47 3.12 39.25 44.77
CA PRO A 47 3.38 37.85 45.09
C PRO A 47 3.83 37.75 46.55
N ARG A 48 3.15 36.88 47.32
CA ARG A 48 3.64 36.42 48.61
C ARG A 48 5.00 35.78 48.36
N THR A 49 6.04 36.35 48.95
CA THR A 49 7.37 35.79 49.00
C THR A 49 7.29 34.49 49.82
N ILE A 50 7.10 33.37 49.13
CA ILE A 50 7.30 32.06 49.73
C ILE A 50 8.81 31.99 49.98
N ARG A 51 9.22 32.10 51.25
CA ARG A 51 10.58 31.78 51.68
C ARG A 51 10.80 30.30 51.36
N LEU A 52 11.50 30.03 50.28
CA LEU A 52 12.14 28.74 50.09
C LEU A 52 13.11 28.54 51.27
N PRO A 53 13.16 27.33 51.87
CA PRO A 53 14.11 27.02 52.92
C PRO A 53 15.54 27.32 52.43
N GLY A 54 16.34 27.95 53.30
CA GLY A 54 17.68 28.42 52.98
C GLY A 54 18.62 27.25 52.61
N PRO A 55 19.58 27.49 51.70
CA PRO A 55 20.49 26.46 51.19
C PRO A 55 21.68 26.23 52.12
N GLU A 56 21.45 26.00 53.42
CA GLU A 56 22.56 25.87 54.39
C GLU A 56 23.02 24.43 54.66
N ASP A 57 22.36 23.41 54.08
CA ASP A 57 22.77 21.99 54.24
C ASP A 57 23.02 21.25 52.91
N ALA A 58 23.28 21.97 51.82
CA ALA A 58 23.77 21.34 50.58
C ALA A 58 25.27 21.07 50.74
N GLN A 59 25.59 19.86 51.24
CA GLN A 59 26.93 19.30 51.18
C GLN A 59 27.51 19.49 49.77
N GLU A 60 28.77 19.96 49.72
CA GLU A 60 29.61 20.01 48.53
C GLU A 60 29.80 18.61 47.94
N GLU A 61 28.80 18.08 47.24
CA GLU A 61 29.02 17.07 46.22
C GLU A 61 29.79 17.76 45.10
N GLY A 62 31.07 17.39 44.98
CA GLY A 62 32.00 18.04 44.06
C GLY A 62 31.40 18.25 42.67
N GLU A 63 31.46 19.49 42.20
CA GLU A 63 31.17 19.91 40.82
C GLU A 63 32.09 19.18 39.83
N ILE A 64 31.85 17.89 39.60
CA ILE A 64 32.25 17.25 38.36
C ILE A 64 31.51 18.03 37.26
N GLY A 65 32.21 18.44 36.20
CA GLY A 65 31.77 19.44 35.22
C GLY A 65 30.56 19.06 34.37
N TYR A 66 29.39 18.87 34.99
CA TYR A 66 28.09 18.55 34.39
C TYR A 66 27.38 19.79 33.81
N SER A 67 27.95 20.98 33.98
CA SER A 67 27.43 22.21 33.35
C SER A 67 27.90 22.37 31.90
N SER A 68 28.67 21.42 31.35
CA SER A 68 29.14 21.54 29.98
C SER A 68 27.96 21.45 29.00
N PRO A 69 27.92 22.29 27.96
CA PRO A 69 26.89 22.22 26.93
C PRO A 69 26.84 20.84 26.26
N ASP A 70 27.99 20.15 26.19
CA ASP A 70 28.12 18.81 25.62
C ASP A 70 27.38 17.75 26.45
N PHE A 71 27.46 17.82 27.78
CA PHE A 71 26.71 16.90 28.65
C PHE A 71 25.20 17.04 28.42
N ARG A 72 24.69 18.28 28.39
CA ARG A 72 23.26 18.54 28.14
C ARG A 72 22.81 18.05 26.77
N ALA A 73 23.63 18.24 25.74
CA ALA A 73 23.33 17.77 24.39
C ALA A 73 23.27 16.23 24.32
N GLN A 74 24.21 15.54 24.97
CA GLN A 74 24.24 14.07 25.01
C GLN A 74 23.07 13.49 25.81
N VAL A 75 22.72 14.09 26.95
CA VAL A 75 21.52 13.69 27.71
C VAL A 75 20.25 13.92 26.90
N ALA A 76 20.14 15.05 26.20
CA ALA A 76 18.99 15.33 25.34
C ALA A 76 18.89 14.31 24.19
N ALA A 77 20.02 13.94 23.57
CA ALA A 77 20.06 12.90 22.54
C ALA A 77 19.67 11.53 23.10
N ALA A 78 20.16 11.15 24.28
CA ALA A 78 19.81 9.90 24.95
C ALA A 78 18.31 9.83 25.25
N LYS A 79 17.73 10.92 25.78
CA LYS A 79 16.28 11.04 26.02
C LYS A 79 15.49 10.90 24.73
N LEU A 80 15.92 11.58 23.67
CA LEU A 80 15.28 11.50 22.37
C LEU A 80 15.31 10.08 21.80
N MET A 81 16.48 9.42 21.79
CA MET A 81 16.64 8.05 21.30
C MET A 81 15.84 7.05 22.14
N GLY A 82 15.87 7.18 23.47
CA GLY A 82 15.05 6.36 24.37
C GLY A 82 13.55 6.51 24.09
N ILE A 83 13.07 7.73 23.86
CA ILE A 83 11.68 7.99 23.47
C ILE A 83 11.38 7.40 22.09
N LEU A 84 12.27 7.56 21.11
CA LEU A 84 12.05 7.04 19.75
C LEU A 84 12.03 5.51 19.73
N TRP A 85 12.96 4.85 20.42
CA TRP A 85 13.00 3.39 20.55
C TRP A 85 11.86 2.84 21.39
N ALA A 86 11.41 3.55 22.43
CA ALA A 86 10.22 3.15 23.16
C ALA A 86 8.97 3.25 22.28
N LYS A 87 8.91 4.26 21.39
CA LYS A 87 7.77 4.48 20.50
C LYS A 87 7.74 3.51 19.31
N GLU A 88 8.86 3.17 18.70
CA GLU A 88 8.89 2.44 17.42
C GLU A 88 8.20 1.04 17.44
N PRO A 89 8.45 0.15 18.42
CA PRO A 89 7.83 -1.18 18.44
C PRO A 89 6.47 -1.20 19.14
N SER A 90 6.17 -0.21 20.00
CA SER A 90 4.97 -0.20 20.85
C SER A 90 3.80 0.58 20.24
N GLN A 91 4.09 1.51 19.31
CA GLN A 91 3.08 2.36 18.69
C GLN A 91 2.39 1.64 17.53
N VAL A 92 1.27 0.99 17.80
CA VAL A 92 0.37 0.61 16.71
C VAL A 92 -0.60 1.75 16.47
N ARG A 93 -0.31 2.50 15.40
CA ARG A 93 -1.20 3.54 14.92
C ARG A 93 -2.31 2.90 14.13
N LEU A 94 -3.53 3.27 14.47
CA LEU A 94 -4.65 3.00 13.60
C LEU A 94 -4.57 3.96 12.42
N ASP A 95 -4.60 3.41 11.20
CA ASP A 95 -4.58 4.22 10.00
C ASP A 95 -5.78 5.18 9.97
N GLN A 96 -5.56 6.39 9.48
CA GLN A 96 -6.62 7.38 9.20
C GLN A 96 -7.41 7.03 7.93
N SER A 97 -7.63 5.74 7.71
CA SER A 97 -8.36 5.17 6.59
C SER A 97 -9.83 4.97 6.94
N LEU A 98 -10.63 4.70 5.92
CA LEU A 98 -12.03 4.34 6.06
C LEU A 98 -12.24 3.11 6.99
N TYR A 99 -11.28 2.17 6.95
CA TYR A 99 -11.25 0.99 7.81
C TYR A 99 -11.05 1.37 9.28
N GLY A 100 -10.13 2.29 9.57
CA GLY A 100 -9.91 2.82 10.91
C GLY A 100 -11.14 3.56 11.44
N ALA A 101 -11.78 4.37 10.61
CA ALA A 101 -13.04 5.04 10.94
C ALA A 101 -14.16 4.04 11.31
N ALA A 102 -14.34 3.01 10.49
CA ALA A 102 -15.36 1.99 10.68
C ALA A 102 -15.14 1.16 11.95
N PHE A 103 -13.88 1.01 12.37
CA PHE A 103 -13.48 0.35 13.61
C PHE A 103 -13.72 1.22 14.85
N VAL A 104 -13.30 2.49 14.82
CA VAL A 104 -13.28 3.40 15.98
C VAL A 104 -14.65 3.99 16.30
N LEU A 105 -15.37 4.49 15.30
CA LEU A 105 -16.59 5.25 15.53
C LEU A 105 -17.68 4.47 16.30
N PRO A 106 -17.91 3.16 16.04
CA PRO A 106 -18.85 2.39 16.85
C PRO A 106 -18.48 2.34 18.34
N GLN A 107 -17.17 2.32 18.66
CA GLN A 107 -16.69 2.22 20.04
C GLN A 107 -16.77 3.56 20.78
N ILE A 108 -16.48 4.65 20.07
CA ILE A 108 -16.72 6.01 20.59
C ILE A 108 -18.23 6.22 20.80
N ALA A 109 -19.06 5.82 19.83
CA ALA A 109 -20.51 5.91 19.96
C ALA A 109 -21.04 5.09 21.14
N ARG A 110 -20.53 3.87 21.35
CA ARG A 110 -20.84 3.03 22.53
C ARG A 110 -20.47 3.74 23.83
N SER A 111 -19.23 4.21 23.93
CA SER A 111 -18.72 4.87 25.15
C SER A 111 -19.52 6.13 25.51
N ALA A 112 -20.09 6.82 24.52
CA ALA A 112 -20.93 8.00 24.70
C ALA A 112 -22.43 7.69 24.91
N GLY A 113 -22.86 6.42 24.95
CA GLY A 113 -24.28 6.05 25.09
C GLY A 113 -25.11 6.20 23.81
N TRP A 114 -24.49 6.05 22.63
CA TRP A 114 -25.12 6.10 21.30
C TRP A 114 -25.94 7.37 21.00
N PRO A 115 -25.36 8.58 21.19
CA PRO A 115 -26.07 9.82 20.87
C PRO A 115 -26.40 9.84 19.37
N LYS A 116 -27.55 10.45 19.03
CA LYS A 116 -28.11 10.43 17.66
C LYS A 116 -27.08 10.82 16.60
N MET A 117 -26.24 11.82 16.88
CA MET A 117 -25.23 12.31 15.95
C MET A 117 -24.12 11.28 15.68
N LEU A 118 -23.57 10.63 16.72
CA LEU A 118 -22.55 9.59 16.53
C LEU A 118 -23.13 8.35 15.84
N ARG A 119 -24.38 7.99 16.14
CA ARG A 119 -25.08 6.89 15.44
C ARG A 119 -25.19 7.14 13.94
N VAL A 120 -25.55 8.37 13.54
CA VAL A 120 -25.61 8.76 12.13
C VAL A 120 -24.22 8.69 11.48
N LEU A 121 -23.17 9.13 12.19
CA LEU A 121 -21.80 9.04 11.69
C LEU A 121 -21.36 7.58 11.48
N VAL A 122 -21.62 6.69 12.45
CA VAL A 122 -21.31 5.25 12.33
C VAL A 122 -21.99 4.64 11.11
N ILE A 123 -23.30 4.87 10.95
CA ILE A 123 -24.05 4.34 9.80
C ILE A 123 -23.46 4.87 8.48
N LYS A 124 -23.19 6.19 8.40
CA LYS A 124 -22.57 6.80 7.22
C LYS A 124 -21.22 6.16 6.89
N THR A 125 -20.37 5.95 7.90
CA THR A 125 -19.06 5.32 7.72
C THR A 125 -19.16 3.89 7.19
N TRP A 126 -20.09 3.08 7.70
CA TRP A 126 -20.31 1.74 7.16
C TRP A 126 -20.86 1.75 5.74
N VAL A 127 -21.79 2.65 5.40
CA VAL A 127 -22.29 2.80 4.02
C VAL A 127 -21.14 3.12 3.06
N VAL A 128 -20.25 4.04 3.43
CA VAL A 128 -19.08 4.39 2.61
C VAL A 128 -18.08 3.24 2.56
N LEU A 129 -17.89 2.47 3.63
CA LEU A 129 -17.06 1.26 3.63
C LEU A 129 -17.58 0.22 2.62
N PHE A 130 -18.89 -0.06 2.61
CA PHE A 130 -19.47 -0.97 1.62
C PHE A 130 -19.36 -0.44 0.19
N LEU A 131 -19.52 0.87 0.00
CA LEU A 131 -19.30 1.51 -1.29
C LEU A 131 -17.85 1.37 -1.76
N ASN A 132 -16.88 1.58 -0.86
CA ASN A 132 -15.47 1.39 -1.15
C ASN A 132 -15.20 -0.04 -1.63
N TYR A 133 -15.70 -1.05 -0.90
CA TYR A 133 -15.58 -2.44 -1.33
C TYR A 133 -16.19 -2.65 -2.71
N ALA A 134 -17.41 -2.17 -2.96
CA ALA A 134 -18.05 -2.34 -4.26
C ALA A 134 -17.24 -1.72 -5.40
N VAL A 135 -16.68 -0.52 -5.21
CA VAL A 135 -15.85 0.17 -6.20
C VAL A 135 -14.53 -0.58 -6.43
N GLN A 136 -13.81 -0.93 -5.37
CA GLN A 136 -12.53 -1.66 -5.49
C GLN A 136 -12.75 -3.03 -6.14
N PHE A 137 -13.78 -3.78 -5.74
CA PHE A 137 -14.14 -5.05 -6.37
C PHE A 137 -14.51 -4.89 -7.85
N ALA A 138 -15.28 -3.85 -8.21
CA ALA A 138 -15.65 -3.61 -9.60
C ALA A 138 -14.43 -3.28 -10.48
N VAL A 139 -13.53 -2.42 -10.00
CA VAL A 139 -12.31 -2.07 -10.72
C VAL A 139 -11.40 -3.29 -10.90
N LEU A 140 -11.16 -4.05 -9.83
CA LEU A 140 -10.34 -5.27 -9.91
C LEU A 140 -10.97 -6.35 -10.79
N TYR A 141 -12.30 -6.48 -10.77
CA TYR A 141 -13.01 -7.38 -11.68
C TYR A 141 -12.80 -6.98 -13.14
N MET A 142 -12.82 -5.68 -13.46
CA MET A 142 -12.56 -5.20 -14.82
C MET A 142 -11.12 -5.49 -15.26
N ILE A 143 -10.12 -5.30 -14.39
CA ILE A 143 -8.72 -5.64 -14.67
C ILE A 143 -8.55 -7.14 -14.88
N ALA A 144 -9.13 -7.96 -14.00
CA ALA A 144 -9.10 -9.40 -14.15
C ALA A 144 -9.78 -9.83 -15.46
N LYS A 145 -10.90 -9.20 -15.83
CA LYS A 145 -11.59 -9.48 -17.08
C LYS A 145 -10.76 -9.12 -18.30
N GLU A 146 -10.05 -7.99 -18.29
CA GLU A 146 -9.12 -7.61 -19.35
C GLU A 146 -8.06 -8.70 -19.55
N ASN A 147 -7.31 -9.00 -18.48
CA ASN A 147 -6.20 -9.94 -18.54
C ASN A 147 -6.62 -11.38 -18.90
N MET A 148 -7.78 -11.84 -18.42
CA MET A 148 -8.19 -13.24 -18.54
C MET A 148 -9.05 -13.54 -19.75
N VAL A 149 -9.70 -12.54 -20.32
CA VAL A 149 -10.71 -12.72 -21.37
C VAL A 149 -10.34 -11.89 -22.59
N TRP A 150 -10.14 -10.59 -22.43
CA TRP A 150 -9.93 -9.71 -23.58
C TRP A 150 -8.55 -9.87 -24.20
N ASP A 151 -7.50 -10.02 -23.40
CA ASP A 151 -6.15 -10.30 -23.90
C ASP A 151 -6.13 -11.59 -24.73
N LEU A 152 -6.74 -12.67 -24.21
CA LEU A 152 -6.83 -13.94 -24.93
C LEU A 152 -7.70 -13.85 -26.19
N PHE A 153 -8.82 -13.12 -26.16
CA PHE A 153 -9.62 -12.88 -27.38
C PHE A 153 -8.85 -12.07 -28.42
N SER A 154 -7.95 -11.19 -27.99
CA SER A 154 -7.06 -10.47 -28.91
C SER A 154 -5.99 -11.38 -29.51
N GLY A 155 -5.85 -12.61 -29.01
CA GLY A 155 -4.79 -13.56 -29.37
C GLY A 155 -3.48 -13.29 -28.64
N GLN A 156 -3.47 -12.42 -27.63
CA GLN A 156 -2.25 -12.04 -26.93
C GLN A 156 -1.69 -13.21 -26.14
N MET A 157 -0.37 -13.32 -26.22
CA MET A 157 0.40 -14.38 -25.58
C MET A 157 1.03 -13.91 -24.29
N TYR A 158 1.30 -14.83 -23.37
CA TYR A 158 2.05 -14.49 -22.16
C TYR A 158 3.50 -14.15 -22.51
N LEU A 159 3.97 -13.02 -22.03
CA LEU A 159 5.23 -12.46 -22.53
C LEU A 159 6.48 -13.22 -22.06
N CYS A 160 6.44 -13.87 -20.89
CA CYS A 160 7.50 -14.73 -20.34
C CYS A 160 8.92 -14.15 -20.58
N ASP A 161 9.86 -14.93 -21.15
CA ASP A 161 11.21 -14.49 -21.49
C ASP A 161 11.40 -14.18 -22.99
N PHE A 162 10.33 -13.88 -23.72
CA PHE A 162 10.46 -13.49 -25.13
C PHE A 162 11.33 -12.24 -25.28
N GLY A 163 12.40 -12.32 -26.06
CA GLY A 163 13.30 -11.18 -26.31
C GLY A 163 14.21 -10.81 -25.15
N ARG A 164 14.24 -11.58 -24.05
CA ARG A 164 15.09 -11.27 -22.88
C ARG A 164 16.57 -11.11 -23.24
N ASP A 165 17.07 -12.02 -24.08
CA ASP A 165 18.49 -12.10 -24.47
C ASP A 165 18.70 -11.67 -25.93
N ALA A 166 17.88 -10.71 -26.37
CA ALA A 166 17.92 -10.03 -27.67
C ALA A 166 19.33 -9.78 -28.23
N GLU A 167 20.20 -9.30 -27.35
CA GLU A 167 21.56 -8.84 -27.67
C GLU A 167 22.50 -10.01 -28.00
N SER A 168 22.16 -11.22 -27.54
CA SER A 168 22.93 -12.44 -27.81
C SER A 168 22.51 -13.16 -29.09
N CYS A 169 21.44 -12.72 -29.75
CA CYS A 169 20.96 -13.34 -30.98
C CYS A 169 21.79 -12.92 -32.20
N PRO A 170 22.03 -13.83 -33.17
CA PRO A 170 21.34 -15.10 -33.39
C PRO A 170 21.89 -16.30 -32.60
N ASP A 171 23.07 -16.18 -31.97
CA ASP A 171 23.82 -17.33 -31.45
C ASP A 171 23.42 -17.74 -30.00
N GLY A 172 22.60 -16.91 -29.35
CA GLY A 172 22.14 -17.13 -27.97
C GLY A 172 20.99 -18.13 -27.82
N PRO A 173 20.70 -18.53 -26.56
CA PRO A 173 19.50 -19.32 -26.27
C PRO A 173 18.22 -18.49 -26.51
N ASN A 174 17.11 -19.18 -26.77
CA ASN A 174 15.78 -18.56 -26.92
C ASN A 174 15.69 -17.43 -27.97
N CYS A 175 16.51 -17.49 -29.02
CA CYS A 175 16.54 -16.46 -30.06
C CYS A 175 15.38 -16.48 -31.04
N ILE A 176 14.46 -17.44 -30.94
CA ILE A 176 13.30 -17.54 -31.82
C ILE A 176 12.09 -16.94 -31.11
N GLY A 177 11.49 -15.93 -31.73
CA GLY A 177 10.29 -15.30 -31.22
C GLY A 177 9.01 -16.05 -31.56
N PRO A 178 7.86 -15.55 -31.07
CA PRO A 178 6.56 -16.17 -31.28
C PRO A 178 6.10 -16.24 -32.74
N GLY A 179 6.67 -15.39 -33.61
CA GLY A 179 6.49 -15.43 -35.06
C GLY A 179 7.35 -16.47 -35.78
N GLY A 180 8.22 -17.17 -35.06
CA GLY A 180 9.12 -18.19 -35.60
C GLY A 180 10.36 -17.64 -36.29
N THR A 181 10.68 -16.36 -36.08
CA THR A 181 11.89 -15.74 -36.63
C THR A 181 12.86 -15.32 -35.53
N VAL A 182 14.11 -15.04 -35.93
CA VAL A 182 15.17 -14.70 -34.99
C VAL A 182 15.01 -13.27 -34.44
N PHE A 183 15.08 -13.12 -33.13
CA PHE A 183 15.08 -11.83 -32.45
C PHE A 183 16.23 -10.93 -32.93
N THR A 184 15.95 -9.66 -33.19
CA THR A 184 16.97 -8.63 -33.41
C THR A 184 16.53 -7.31 -32.75
N ASN A 185 17.49 -6.47 -32.35
CA ASN A 185 17.23 -5.19 -31.67
C ASN A 185 16.31 -4.23 -32.42
N THR A 186 16.19 -4.35 -33.75
CA THR A 186 15.33 -3.50 -34.57
C THR A 186 13.94 -4.10 -34.84
N ARG A 187 13.69 -5.34 -34.42
CA ARG A 187 12.49 -6.13 -34.74
C ARG A 187 11.57 -6.36 -33.54
N TYR A 188 11.73 -5.60 -32.46
CA TYR A 188 10.83 -5.63 -31.30
C TYR A 188 9.61 -4.74 -31.51
N TYR A 189 8.41 -5.31 -31.38
CA TYR A 189 7.17 -4.56 -31.54
C TYR A 189 6.15 -4.91 -30.46
N GLY A 190 5.44 -3.87 -29.98
CA GLY A 190 4.26 -3.98 -29.14
C GLY A 190 3.24 -4.97 -29.71
N TRP A 191 2.47 -5.66 -28.86
CA TRP A 191 1.42 -6.59 -29.29
C TRP A 191 0.53 -6.03 -30.41
N GLY A 192 0.04 -4.80 -30.26
CA GLY A 192 -0.83 -4.16 -31.26
C GLY A 192 -0.14 -3.91 -32.60
N GLN A 193 1.16 -3.61 -32.60
CA GLN A 193 1.93 -3.42 -33.83
C GLN A 193 2.26 -4.76 -34.49
N TRP A 194 2.72 -5.73 -33.70
CA TRP A 194 3.06 -7.08 -34.16
C TRP A 194 1.84 -7.81 -34.74
N SER A 195 0.70 -7.77 -34.05
CA SER A 195 -0.56 -8.40 -34.52
C SER A 195 -1.06 -7.76 -35.81
N THR A 196 -1.03 -6.43 -35.93
CA THR A 196 -1.44 -5.72 -37.15
C THR A 196 -0.55 -6.07 -38.34
N ARG A 197 0.77 -6.15 -38.13
CA ARG A 197 1.72 -6.53 -39.19
C ARG A 197 1.56 -7.98 -39.61
N THR A 198 1.37 -8.88 -38.64
CA THR A 198 1.10 -10.31 -38.88
C THR A 198 -0.17 -10.48 -39.68
N TYR A 199 -1.26 -9.81 -39.28
CA TYR A 199 -2.51 -9.80 -40.02
C TYR A 199 -2.33 -9.30 -41.46
N ALA A 200 -1.61 -8.19 -41.67
CA ALA A 200 -1.38 -7.65 -43.00
C ALA A 200 -0.60 -8.63 -43.89
N ARG A 201 0.49 -9.21 -43.38
CA ARG A 201 1.28 -10.24 -44.08
C ARG A 201 0.40 -11.43 -44.48
N ASP A 202 -0.37 -11.95 -43.54
CA ASP A 202 -1.17 -13.15 -43.75
C ASP A 202 -2.35 -12.89 -44.70
N ALA A 203 -2.95 -11.70 -44.65
CA ALA A 203 -3.94 -11.27 -45.62
C ALA A 203 -3.35 -11.16 -47.03
N PHE A 204 -2.14 -10.61 -47.19
CA PHE A 204 -1.48 -10.58 -48.50
C PHE A 204 -1.16 -11.99 -49.02
N LYS A 205 -0.70 -12.91 -48.16
CA LYS A 205 -0.49 -14.31 -48.55
C LYS A 205 -1.78 -14.99 -48.99
N ALA A 206 -2.90 -14.70 -48.32
CA ALA A 206 -4.19 -15.24 -48.68
C ALA A 206 -4.71 -14.69 -50.01
N MET A 207 -4.48 -13.39 -50.29
CA MET A 207 -4.86 -12.75 -51.56
C MET A 207 -3.97 -13.16 -52.73
N PHE A 208 -2.67 -13.38 -52.48
CA PHE A 208 -1.64 -13.58 -53.48
C PHE A 208 -0.78 -14.81 -53.13
N PRO A 209 -1.35 -16.04 -53.20
CA PRO A 209 -0.67 -17.26 -52.76
C PRO A 209 0.62 -17.54 -53.54
N GLU A 210 0.68 -17.18 -54.83
CA GLU A 210 1.86 -17.32 -55.69
C GLU A 210 3.05 -16.45 -55.22
N PHE A 211 2.77 -15.32 -54.57
CA PHE A 211 3.77 -14.42 -54.01
C PHE A 211 4.04 -14.66 -52.53
N SER A 212 3.45 -15.69 -51.91
CA SER A 212 3.65 -16.04 -50.50
C SER A 212 5.13 -16.10 -50.03
N PRO A 213 6.08 -16.69 -50.77
CA PRO A 213 7.49 -16.67 -50.35
C PRO A 213 8.10 -15.26 -50.41
N GLU A 214 7.76 -14.45 -51.41
CA GLU A 214 8.22 -13.07 -51.52
C GLU A 214 7.61 -12.18 -50.43
N ILE A 215 6.31 -12.33 -50.17
CA ILE A 215 5.61 -11.62 -49.09
C ILE A 215 6.21 -12.01 -47.74
N SER A 216 6.51 -13.29 -47.49
CA SER A 216 7.18 -13.72 -46.26
C SER A 216 8.56 -13.09 -46.09
N LYS A 217 9.27 -12.89 -47.19
CA LYS A 217 10.62 -12.32 -47.21
C LYS A 217 10.61 -10.80 -47.00
N TYR A 218 9.67 -10.08 -47.61
CA TYR A 218 9.63 -8.61 -47.61
C TYR A 218 8.65 -8.01 -46.61
N SER A 219 7.62 -8.75 -46.20
CA SER A 219 6.63 -8.34 -45.19
C SER A 219 6.88 -9.09 -43.89
N ASP A 220 7.96 -8.70 -43.25
CA ASP A 220 8.35 -9.22 -41.96
C ASP A 220 7.62 -8.48 -40.82
N PRO A 221 6.80 -9.17 -39.99
CA PRO A 221 6.12 -8.53 -38.89
C PRO A 221 7.05 -8.19 -37.73
N GLY A 222 8.28 -8.71 -37.70
CA GLY A 222 9.17 -8.72 -36.55
C GLY A 222 8.69 -9.69 -35.48
N GLU A 223 9.08 -9.44 -34.23
CA GLU A 223 8.79 -10.30 -33.10
C GLU A 223 8.16 -9.56 -31.93
N TYR A 224 7.27 -10.25 -31.22
CA TYR A 224 6.69 -9.81 -29.96
C TYR A 224 7.60 -10.28 -28.82
N GLY A 225 8.02 -9.35 -27.95
CA GLY A 225 8.99 -9.63 -26.91
C GLY A 225 9.24 -8.45 -25.98
N VAL A 226 9.88 -8.69 -24.85
CA VAL A 226 10.17 -7.72 -23.79
C VAL A 226 11.25 -6.73 -24.23
N GLU A 227 11.04 -5.44 -23.99
CA GLU A 227 12.10 -4.44 -24.21
C GLU A 227 13.17 -4.46 -23.11
N SER A 228 12.76 -4.60 -21.84
CA SER A 228 13.67 -4.71 -20.69
C SER A 228 13.10 -5.53 -19.55
N SER A 229 13.67 -6.71 -19.30
CA SER A 229 13.30 -7.59 -18.18
C SER A 229 13.61 -6.94 -16.82
N THR A 230 14.76 -6.26 -16.70
CA THR A 230 15.18 -5.55 -15.49
C THR A 230 14.20 -4.42 -15.13
N CYS A 231 13.76 -3.63 -16.12
CA CYS A 231 12.79 -2.56 -15.88
C CYS A 231 11.46 -3.11 -15.37
N ARG A 232 10.96 -4.21 -15.95
CA ARG A 232 9.74 -4.88 -15.50
C ARG A 232 9.83 -5.35 -14.06
N VAL A 233 10.90 -6.04 -13.67
CA VAL A 233 11.10 -6.51 -12.29
C VAL A 233 11.22 -5.33 -11.32
N LEU A 234 11.90 -4.24 -11.72
CA LEU A 234 11.98 -3.01 -10.94
C LEU A 234 10.60 -2.37 -10.75
N CYS A 235 9.79 -2.25 -11.80
CA CYS A 235 8.42 -1.72 -11.71
C CYS A 235 7.51 -2.61 -10.87
N CYS A 236 7.66 -3.94 -10.95
CA CYS A 236 6.98 -4.87 -10.05
C CYS A 236 7.40 -4.62 -8.60
N ALA A 237 8.69 -4.43 -8.31
CA ALA A 237 9.16 -4.12 -6.97
C ALA A 237 8.62 -2.79 -6.46
N LEU A 238 8.63 -1.74 -7.29
CA LEU A 238 8.06 -0.43 -6.94
C LEU A 238 6.55 -0.53 -6.67
N PHE A 239 5.82 -1.32 -7.46
CA PHE A 239 4.42 -1.62 -7.20
C PHE A 239 4.25 -2.34 -5.85
N ILE A 240 5.07 -3.35 -5.54
CA ILE A 240 5.01 -4.00 -4.22
C ILE A 240 5.33 -3.03 -3.07
N VAL A 241 6.24 -2.06 -3.26
CA VAL A 241 6.48 -1.00 -2.25
C VAL A 241 5.19 -0.24 -1.96
N THR A 242 4.40 0.11 -2.98
CA THR A 242 3.14 0.85 -2.78
C THR A 242 2.07 -0.02 -2.14
N VAL A 243 1.96 -1.31 -2.49
CA VAL A 243 0.96 -2.20 -1.88
C VAL A 243 1.35 -2.68 -0.47
N LEU A 244 2.62 -2.58 -0.09
CA LEU A 244 3.10 -3.08 1.20
C LEU A 244 2.56 -2.26 2.38
N SER A 245 2.36 -0.95 2.22
CA SER A 245 1.76 -0.12 3.28
C SER A 245 0.38 -0.62 3.66
N ASP A 246 -0.44 -1.01 2.69
CA ASP A 246 -1.81 -1.48 2.92
C ASP A 246 -1.83 -2.84 3.61
N LEU A 247 -0.87 -3.71 3.27
CA LEU A 247 -0.68 -4.99 3.95
C LEU A 247 -0.28 -4.78 5.41
N LEU A 248 0.70 -3.91 5.66
CA LEU A 248 1.15 -3.60 7.02
C LEU A 248 0.03 -2.93 7.84
N GLY A 249 -0.72 -2.00 7.27
CA GLY A 249 -1.89 -1.40 7.90
C GLY A 249 -2.96 -2.44 8.26
N SER A 250 -3.17 -3.44 7.39
CA SER A 250 -4.08 -4.56 7.66
C SER A 250 -3.58 -5.44 8.81
N PHE A 251 -2.28 -5.72 8.88
CA PHE A 251 -1.68 -6.45 10.00
C PHE A 251 -1.73 -5.66 11.30
N ASN A 252 -1.46 -4.35 11.26
CA ASN A 252 -1.56 -3.47 12.42
C ASN A 252 -2.99 -3.44 12.98
N LEU A 253 -3.99 -3.35 12.11
CA LEU A 253 -5.39 -3.43 12.50
C LEU A 253 -5.75 -4.79 13.11
N ALA A 254 -5.29 -5.89 12.51
CA ALA A 254 -5.45 -7.23 13.06
C ALA A 254 -4.78 -7.38 14.43
N PHE A 255 -3.59 -6.80 14.57
CA PHE A 255 -2.81 -6.81 15.80
C PHE A 255 -3.53 -6.03 16.91
N ILE A 256 -4.00 -4.81 16.63
CA ILE A 256 -4.81 -4.01 17.57
C ILE A 256 -6.02 -4.81 18.00
N MET A 257 -6.78 -5.36 17.05
CA MET A 257 -7.99 -6.10 17.39
C MET A 257 -7.71 -7.32 18.26
N ASN A 258 -6.60 -8.03 18.04
CA ASN A 258 -6.22 -9.16 18.89
C ASN A 258 -5.80 -8.71 20.29
N SER A 259 -5.04 -7.63 20.39
CA SER A 259 -4.45 -7.12 21.64
C SER A 259 -5.47 -6.43 22.54
N VAL A 260 -6.49 -5.79 21.97
CA VAL A 260 -7.54 -5.13 22.74
C VAL A 260 -8.30 -6.14 23.62
N PRO A 261 -8.36 -5.93 24.95
CA PRO A 261 -9.03 -6.86 25.87
C PRO A 261 -10.53 -6.88 25.61
N SER A 262 -11.19 -8.00 25.97
CA SER A 262 -12.63 -8.18 25.73
C SER A 262 -13.54 -7.54 26.79
N GLN A 263 -13.07 -6.48 27.44
CA GLN A 263 -13.76 -5.75 28.50
C GLN A 263 -14.55 -4.57 27.93
N ASP A 264 -15.63 -4.15 28.59
CA ASP A 264 -16.52 -3.08 28.10
C ASP A 264 -16.03 -1.68 28.50
N ASP A 265 -14.76 -1.38 28.22
CA ASP A 265 -14.12 -0.14 28.70
C ASP A 265 -14.56 1.08 27.89
N LEU A 266 -14.35 2.28 28.45
CA LEU A 266 -14.66 3.54 27.79
C LEU A 266 -13.48 4.02 26.93
N TRP A 267 -13.77 4.30 25.66
CA TRP A 267 -12.80 4.83 24.67
C TRP A 267 -12.68 6.36 24.70
N ILE A 268 -13.54 7.01 25.47
CA ILE A 268 -13.55 8.46 25.65
C ILE A 268 -13.19 8.71 27.11
N ASP A 269 -12.13 9.48 27.32
CA ASP A 269 -11.71 9.96 28.62
C ASP A 269 -11.85 11.49 28.69
N TRP A 270 -12.17 12.00 29.87
CA TRP A 270 -12.31 13.43 30.11
C TRP A 270 -11.36 13.84 31.21
N ASP A 271 -10.26 14.49 30.83
CA ASP A 271 -9.21 14.92 31.73
C ASP A 271 -9.08 16.45 31.66
N PRO A 272 -9.82 17.19 32.50
CA PRO A 272 -9.77 18.64 32.49
C PRO A 272 -8.41 19.13 33.00
N PRO A 273 -7.75 20.07 32.31
CA PRO A 273 -6.49 20.63 32.78
C PRO A 273 -6.76 21.37 34.09
N GLY A 274 -5.77 21.34 34.97
CA GLY A 274 -5.90 21.91 36.30
C GLY A 274 -5.98 20.87 37.38
N GLY A 275 -6.39 19.62 37.10
CA GLY A 275 -6.44 18.52 38.08
C GLY A 275 -6.83 19.02 39.49
N ASP A 276 -5.94 18.76 40.46
CA ASP A 276 -6.07 19.26 41.83
C ASP A 276 -5.49 20.69 42.04
N TRP A 277 -4.72 21.22 41.08
CA TRP A 277 -3.94 22.44 41.25
C TRP A 277 -4.64 23.74 40.80
N ALA A 278 -5.66 23.68 39.93
CA ALA A 278 -6.41 24.86 39.48
C ALA A 278 -7.82 24.55 38.98
N SER A 279 -8.69 25.57 39.00
CA SER A 279 -10.01 25.48 38.38
C SER A 279 -9.90 25.38 36.84
N LYS A 280 -10.83 24.63 36.22
CA LYS A 280 -10.92 24.42 34.76
C LYS A 280 -10.81 25.73 33.97
N GLU A 281 -11.48 26.78 34.42
CA GLU A 281 -11.47 28.09 33.74
C GLU A 281 -10.10 28.78 33.80
N TYR A 282 -9.41 28.67 34.94
CA TYR A 282 -8.07 29.23 35.11
C TYR A 282 -7.07 28.45 34.26
N ALA A 283 -7.09 27.11 34.33
CA ALA A 283 -6.23 26.27 33.52
C ALA A 283 -6.42 26.54 32.03
N LYS A 284 -7.68 26.63 31.56
CA LYS A 284 -8.02 27.00 30.17
C LYS A 284 -7.42 28.36 29.77
N LYS A 285 -7.47 29.35 30.65
CA LYS A 285 -6.92 30.68 30.41
C LYS A 285 -5.39 30.68 30.34
N VAL A 286 -4.73 29.83 31.15
CA VAL A 286 -3.27 29.75 31.22
C VAL A 286 -2.69 28.93 30.06
N THR A 287 -3.28 27.78 29.74
CA THR A 287 -2.78 26.90 28.68
C THR A 287 -3.25 27.31 27.28
N GLY A 288 -4.31 28.11 27.18
CA GLY A 288 -4.93 28.46 25.91
C GLY A 288 -5.65 27.28 25.23
N SER A 289 -5.89 26.18 25.97
CA SER A 289 -6.47 24.96 25.43
C SER A 289 -7.98 25.11 25.16
N ASN A 290 -8.48 24.41 24.15
CA ASN A 290 -9.92 24.33 23.87
C ASN A 290 -10.57 23.21 24.68
N GLU A 291 -11.90 23.25 24.87
CA GLU A 291 -12.60 22.18 25.59
C GLU A 291 -12.46 20.82 24.90
N MET A 292 -12.25 20.82 23.59
CA MET A 292 -12.00 19.63 22.80
C MET A 292 -10.65 18.98 23.11
N ASP A 293 -9.70 19.71 23.70
CA ASP A 293 -8.39 19.19 24.07
C ASP A 293 -8.43 18.40 25.39
N PHE A 294 -9.54 18.51 26.12
CA PHE A 294 -9.76 17.79 27.39
C PHE A 294 -10.39 16.42 27.14
N VAL A 295 -10.90 16.18 25.92
CA VAL A 295 -11.39 14.88 25.47
C VAL A 295 -10.21 14.10 24.92
N LYS A 296 -9.79 13.05 25.62
CA LYS A 296 -8.80 12.10 25.14
C LYS A 296 -9.51 10.89 24.56
N LEU A 297 -9.16 10.55 23.32
CA LEU A 297 -9.70 9.38 22.64
C LEU A 297 -8.65 8.28 22.70
N LYS A 298 -8.95 7.17 23.37
CA LYS A 298 -8.01 6.07 23.56
C LYS A 298 -8.60 4.76 23.05
N ILE A 299 -7.73 3.85 22.61
CA ILE A 299 -8.11 2.48 22.29
C ILE A 299 -8.14 1.68 23.60
N ALA A 300 -9.34 1.37 24.09
CA ALA A 300 -9.55 0.61 25.32
C ALA A 300 -10.22 -0.75 25.01
N GLY A 301 -10.53 -1.54 26.05
CA GLY A 301 -11.29 -2.79 25.90
C GLY A 301 -12.54 -2.66 25.03
N MET A 302 -12.84 -3.74 24.31
CA MET A 302 -14.01 -3.85 23.45
C MET A 302 -14.81 -5.11 23.79
N PRO A 303 -16.15 -5.05 23.91
CA PRO A 303 -16.96 -6.25 24.09
C PRO A 303 -16.70 -7.31 23.02
N PHE A 304 -16.69 -8.58 23.42
CA PHE A 304 -16.39 -9.70 22.52
C PHE A 304 -17.25 -9.70 21.24
N HIS A 305 -18.54 -9.39 21.32
CA HIS A 305 -19.42 -9.37 20.15
C HIS A 305 -19.04 -8.27 19.14
N TRP A 306 -18.57 -7.11 19.60
CA TRP A 306 -18.04 -6.06 18.72
C TRP A 306 -16.69 -6.45 18.12
N LYS A 307 -15.85 -7.13 18.91
CA LYS A 307 -14.58 -7.69 18.43
C LYS A 307 -14.84 -8.68 17.30
N VAL A 308 -15.79 -9.61 17.48
CA VAL A 308 -16.24 -10.52 16.42
C VAL A 308 -16.80 -9.72 15.24
N LEU A 309 -17.74 -8.80 15.44
CA LEU A 309 -18.32 -8.03 14.34
C LEU A 309 -17.28 -7.28 13.51
N ASN A 310 -16.31 -6.61 14.15
CA ASN A 310 -15.21 -5.93 13.46
C ASN A 310 -14.28 -6.94 12.79
N TRP A 311 -13.99 -8.05 13.46
CA TRP A 311 -13.29 -9.19 12.85
C TRP A 311 -14.02 -9.73 11.63
N LEU A 312 -15.35 -9.71 11.56
CA LEU A 312 -16.09 -10.20 10.40
C LEU A 312 -16.23 -9.11 9.32
N LEU A 313 -16.58 -7.87 9.66
CA LEU A 313 -16.86 -6.84 8.66
C LEU A 313 -15.60 -6.21 8.06
N ILE A 314 -14.53 -6.10 8.85
CA ILE A 314 -13.34 -5.33 8.48
C ILE A 314 -12.21 -6.27 8.05
N LEU A 315 -12.01 -7.39 8.75
CA LEU A 315 -10.96 -8.36 8.41
C LEU A 315 -11.51 -9.63 7.72
N PHE A 316 -12.47 -10.32 8.31
CA PHE A 316 -12.90 -11.71 8.12
C PHE A 316 -11.79 -12.74 7.90
N LEU A 317 -10.99 -13.00 8.94
CA LEU A 317 -10.24 -14.25 9.12
C LEU A 317 -11.20 -15.28 9.72
N ALA A 318 -11.68 -16.24 8.95
CA ALA A 318 -12.02 -17.52 9.56
C ALA A 318 -10.69 -18.22 9.90
N PRO A 319 -10.43 -18.57 11.16
CA PRO A 319 -9.16 -19.15 11.56
C PRO A 319 -8.98 -20.52 10.89
N GLN A 320 -7.93 -20.65 10.06
CA GLN A 320 -7.51 -21.90 9.42
C GLN A 320 -7.10 -23.00 10.43
N GLY A 321 -7.11 -22.72 11.74
CA GLY A 321 -6.41 -23.52 12.75
C GLY A 321 -7.21 -24.59 13.50
N MET A 322 -8.53 -24.69 13.36
CA MET A 322 -9.30 -25.63 14.20
C MET A 322 -10.50 -26.26 13.48
N CYS A 323 -10.25 -26.94 12.34
CA CYS A 323 -10.92 -28.18 11.90
C CYS A 323 -10.47 -28.57 10.46
N ARG A 324 -9.76 -29.70 10.32
CA ARG A 324 -9.59 -30.47 9.07
C ARG A 324 -10.96 -31.04 8.59
N PRO A 325 -11.11 -31.68 7.41
CA PRO A 325 -10.52 -31.50 6.08
C PRO A 325 -11.63 -31.22 5.03
N LEU A 326 -12.64 -30.42 5.37
CA LEU A 326 -13.69 -29.97 4.43
C LEU A 326 -13.35 -28.63 3.76
N ALA A 327 -12.05 -28.32 3.68
CA ALA A 327 -11.46 -27.16 2.99
C ALA A 327 -11.56 -27.24 1.44
N ALA A 328 -12.53 -27.99 0.92
CA ALA A 328 -12.86 -28.05 -0.50
C ALA A 328 -14.03 -27.10 -0.87
N PHE A 329 -14.78 -26.60 0.12
CA PHE A 329 -15.90 -25.68 -0.12
C PHE A 329 -15.56 -24.24 0.30
N GLY A 330 -14.94 -23.50 -0.62
CA GLY A 330 -15.07 -22.04 -0.72
C GLY A 330 -14.63 -21.23 0.49
N GLY A 331 -13.31 -21.11 0.69
CA GLY A 331 -12.75 -20.10 1.58
C GLY A 331 -13.22 -18.71 1.15
N LEU A 332 -14.06 -18.09 1.98
CA LEU A 332 -14.44 -16.68 1.84
C LEU A 332 -13.27 -15.85 2.40
N TRP A 333 -12.41 -15.38 1.51
CA TRP A 333 -11.20 -14.62 1.85
C TRP A 333 -11.57 -13.26 2.46
N LEU A 334 -10.77 -12.82 3.44
CA LEU A 334 -10.79 -11.48 4.04
C LEU A 334 -11.06 -10.40 2.99
N PRO A 335 -12.08 -9.53 3.08
CA PRO A 335 -12.31 -8.52 2.03
C PRO A 335 -11.05 -7.70 1.75
N LYS A 336 -10.39 -7.16 2.79
CA LYS A 336 -9.18 -6.34 2.61
C LYS A 336 -7.94 -7.13 2.14
N LEU A 337 -7.60 -8.27 2.77
CA LEU A 337 -6.43 -9.04 2.32
C LEU A 337 -6.66 -9.81 1.00
N CYS A 338 -7.91 -10.15 0.68
CA CYS A 338 -8.30 -10.67 -0.63
C CYS A 338 -8.12 -9.61 -1.69
N LEU A 339 -8.66 -8.40 -1.45
CA LEU A 339 -8.45 -7.25 -2.32
C LEU A 339 -6.95 -6.97 -2.50
N TRP A 340 -6.17 -7.00 -1.41
CA TRP A 340 -4.71 -6.85 -1.47
C TRP A 340 -4.09 -7.92 -2.37
N LYS A 341 -4.32 -9.20 -2.07
CA LYS A 341 -3.74 -10.32 -2.83
C LYS A 341 -4.12 -10.27 -4.31
N VAL A 342 -5.40 -10.04 -4.60
CA VAL A 342 -5.92 -9.98 -5.98
C VAL A 342 -5.35 -8.77 -6.70
N THR A 343 -5.28 -7.61 -6.05
CA THR A 343 -4.62 -6.42 -6.61
C THR A 343 -3.16 -6.71 -6.91
N THR A 344 -2.43 -7.35 -5.99
CA THR A 344 -1.03 -7.71 -6.19
C THR A 344 -0.86 -8.72 -7.33
N GLU A 345 -1.66 -9.78 -7.37
CA GLU A 345 -1.59 -10.82 -8.41
C GLU A 345 -1.96 -10.27 -9.78
N ALA A 346 -3.08 -9.53 -9.89
CA ALA A 346 -3.51 -8.91 -11.13
C ALA A 346 -2.55 -7.80 -11.59
N GLY A 347 -2.04 -6.99 -10.66
CA GLY A 347 -1.09 -5.91 -10.95
C GLY A 347 0.25 -6.44 -11.42
N ILE A 348 0.80 -7.48 -10.77
CA ILE A 348 2.04 -8.13 -11.22
C ILE A 348 1.80 -8.79 -12.58
N CYS A 349 0.71 -9.53 -12.77
CA CYS A 349 0.39 -10.12 -14.08
C CYS A 349 0.32 -9.06 -15.17
N PHE A 350 -0.38 -7.96 -14.92
CA PHE A 350 -0.52 -6.86 -15.87
C PHE A 350 0.84 -6.20 -16.21
N LEU A 351 1.69 -5.95 -15.21
CA LEU A 351 3.04 -5.41 -15.43
C LEU A 351 3.96 -6.40 -16.15
N MET A 352 3.80 -7.70 -15.89
CA MET A 352 4.57 -8.75 -16.56
C MET A 352 4.16 -8.94 -18.03
N GLU A 353 2.88 -8.70 -18.37
CA GLU A 353 2.39 -8.72 -19.75
C GLU A 353 2.64 -7.42 -20.52
N THR A 354 2.97 -6.34 -19.81
CA THR A 354 3.30 -5.07 -20.45
C THR A 354 4.69 -5.14 -21.07
N GLN A 355 4.76 -4.88 -22.38
CA GLN A 355 6.00 -4.96 -23.15
C GLN A 355 6.84 -3.70 -23.05
N GLY A 356 6.23 -2.54 -23.25
CA GLY A 356 6.93 -1.28 -23.42
C GLY A 356 7.35 -0.66 -22.09
N ILE A 357 8.62 -0.25 -22.03
CA ILE A 357 9.05 1.03 -21.42
C ILE A 357 7.99 1.82 -20.63
N GLU A 358 7.42 2.74 -21.40
CA GLU A 358 6.50 3.78 -20.98
C GLU A 358 5.20 3.19 -20.44
N ASP A 359 4.68 2.14 -21.08
CA ASP A 359 3.44 1.48 -20.67
C ASP A 359 3.59 0.84 -19.29
N VAL A 360 4.72 0.15 -19.00
CA VAL A 360 4.97 -0.47 -17.69
C VAL A 360 4.95 0.60 -16.60
N VAL A 361 5.58 1.76 -16.85
CA VAL A 361 5.62 2.87 -15.90
C VAL A 361 4.22 3.45 -15.66
N VAL A 362 3.47 3.77 -16.73
CA VAL A 362 2.11 4.33 -16.61
C VAL A 362 1.17 3.34 -15.91
N ASN A 363 1.25 2.06 -16.25
CA ASN A 363 0.46 1.00 -15.64
C ASN A 363 0.78 0.84 -14.14
N SER A 364 2.06 0.95 -13.75
CA SER A 364 2.45 0.89 -12.34
C SER A 364 1.87 2.04 -11.51
N VAL A 365 1.82 3.25 -12.08
CA VAL A 365 1.23 4.43 -11.44
C VAL A 365 -0.29 4.28 -11.34
N ALA A 366 -0.95 3.80 -12.41
CA ALA A 366 -2.39 3.58 -12.42
C ALA A 366 -2.84 2.53 -11.38
N LEU A 367 -2.06 1.47 -11.18
CA LEU A 367 -2.34 0.47 -10.14
C LEU A 367 -2.24 1.06 -8.72
N SER A 368 -1.32 2.00 -8.48
CA SER A 368 -1.23 2.70 -7.19
C SER A 368 -2.46 3.54 -6.87
N PHE A 369 -3.14 4.09 -7.88
CA PHE A 369 -4.38 4.84 -7.69
C PHE A 369 -5.51 3.96 -7.14
N ILE A 370 -5.59 2.70 -7.57
CA ILE A 370 -6.64 1.75 -7.14
C ILE A 370 -6.55 1.49 -5.64
N LEU A 371 -5.33 1.40 -5.12
CA LEU A 371 -5.06 1.18 -3.71
C LEU A 371 -5.49 2.39 -2.86
N GLN A 372 -5.27 3.60 -3.36
CA GLN A 372 -5.64 4.86 -2.68
C GLN A 372 -7.14 5.20 -2.74
N ILE A 373 -7.98 4.37 -3.39
CA ILE A 373 -9.42 4.65 -3.49
C ILE A 373 -10.07 4.73 -2.10
N ASP A 374 -9.62 3.93 -1.13
CA ASP A 374 -10.21 3.94 0.22
C ASP A 374 -9.86 5.22 0.99
N GLU A 375 -8.62 5.71 0.88
CA GLU A 375 -8.17 6.98 1.44
C GLU A 375 -8.90 8.15 0.78
N LEU A 376 -9.03 8.13 -0.55
CA LEU A 376 -9.73 9.17 -1.30
C LEU A 376 -11.23 9.21 -0.94
N LEU A 377 -11.90 8.06 -0.88
CA LEU A 377 -13.30 8.00 -0.44
C LEU A 377 -13.46 8.41 1.01
N CYS A 378 -12.49 8.12 1.87
CA CYS A 378 -12.50 8.60 3.25
C CYS A 378 -12.42 10.13 3.28
N GLN A 379 -11.44 10.74 2.59
CA GLN A 379 -11.23 12.18 2.56
C GLN A 379 -12.42 12.95 1.98
N GLU A 380 -12.99 12.46 0.88
CA GLU A 380 -14.05 13.17 0.16
C GLU A 380 -15.46 12.92 0.71
N MET A 381 -15.73 11.70 1.20
CA MET A 381 -17.09 11.32 1.64
C MET A 381 -17.30 11.43 3.14
N MET A 382 -16.26 11.36 3.97
CA MET A 382 -16.41 11.55 5.41
C MET A 382 -16.59 13.02 5.77
N ASN A 383 -17.23 13.27 6.90
CA ASN A 383 -17.32 14.62 7.43
C ASN A 383 -16.00 14.99 8.10
N GLU A 384 -15.62 16.27 8.06
CA GLU A 384 -14.47 16.84 8.80
C GLU A 384 -14.42 16.40 10.27
N LYS A 385 -15.58 16.23 10.91
CA LYS A 385 -15.69 15.74 12.29
C LYS A 385 -15.09 14.35 12.50
N VAL A 386 -15.19 13.46 11.50
CA VAL A 386 -14.60 12.12 11.56
C VAL A 386 -13.07 12.22 11.48
N HIS A 387 -12.54 13.10 10.61
CA HIS A 387 -11.10 13.35 10.54
C HIS A 387 -10.55 13.91 11.85
N GLN A 388 -11.26 14.85 12.49
CA GLN A 388 -10.87 15.38 13.79
C GLN A 388 -10.89 14.31 14.90
N ILE A 389 -11.87 13.40 14.87
CA ILE A 389 -11.93 12.26 15.80
C ILE A 389 -10.74 11.32 15.58
N LEU A 390 -10.44 10.95 14.33
CA LEU A 390 -9.32 10.06 14.02
C LEU A 390 -7.95 10.71 14.29
N ALA A 391 -7.80 12.00 14.05
CA ALA A 391 -6.59 12.75 14.34
C ALA A 391 -6.33 12.90 15.85
N LYS A 392 -7.39 12.91 16.68
CA LYS A 392 -7.30 12.96 18.15
C LYS A 392 -7.19 11.59 18.80
N LEU A 393 -7.26 10.49 18.05
CA LEU A 393 -7.11 9.15 18.59
C LEU A 393 -5.65 8.94 19.04
N GLU A 394 -5.46 8.69 20.32
CA GLU A 394 -4.16 8.38 20.90
C GLU A 394 -3.64 7.07 20.33
N VAL A 395 -2.31 7.00 20.18
CA VAL A 395 -1.65 5.82 19.68
C VAL A 395 -1.76 4.73 20.75
N HIS A 396 -2.29 3.57 20.38
CA HIS A 396 -2.36 2.44 21.31
C HIS A 396 -0.95 1.92 21.57
N LEU A 397 -0.51 2.06 22.82
CA LEU A 397 0.74 1.49 23.30
C LEU A 397 0.42 0.09 23.85
N LEU A 398 0.92 -0.93 23.18
CA LEU A 398 0.65 -2.33 23.57
C LEU A 398 1.33 -2.75 24.87
N ASP A 399 2.31 -1.96 25.28
CA ASP A 399 3.15 -2.16 26.44
C ASP A 399 3.25 -0.79 27.13
N GLU A 400 2.15 -0.37 27.73
CA GLU A 400 2.04 0.91 28.44
C GLU A 400 2.92 0.89 29.69
N GLY A 401 3.99 1.66 29.65
CA GLY A 401 4.46 2.37 30.84
C GLY A 401 5.84 2.00 31.33
N ASP A 402 6.19 0.72 31.44
CA ASP A 402 7.40 0.36 32.21
C ASP A 402 8.67 0.95 31.60
N ASN A 403 8.89 0.82 30.29
CA ASN A 403 10.09 1.34 29.66
C ASN A 403 10.16 2.89 29.61
N ILE A 404 9.03 3.58 29.42
CA ILE A 404 9.00 5.05 29.36
C ILE A 404 9.11 5.63 30.77
N HIS A 405 8.41 5.07 31.75
CA HIS A 405 8.54 5.47 33.14
C HIS A 405 9.91 5.15 33.71
N ASP A 406 10.54 4.05 33.30
CA ASP A 406 11.93 3.78 33.65
C ASP A 406 12.87 4.83 33.06
N LEU A 407 12.63 5.28 31.82
CA LEU A 407 13.38 6.38 31.20
C LEU A 407 13.18 7.71 31.93
N GLU A 408 11.96 8.00 32.38
CA GLU A 408 11.63 9.20 33.18
C GLU A 408 12.20 9.14 34.61
N ARG A 409 12.36 7.94 35.17
CA ARG A 409 12.95 7.70 36.50
C ARG A 409 14.47 7.71 36.49
N MET A 410 15.11 7.48 35.34
CA MET A 410 16.57 7.53 35.24
C MET A 410 17.07 8.97 35.44
N THR A 411 18.08 9.11 36.30
CA THR A 411 18.78 10.40 36.46
C THR A 411 19.46 10.79 35.16
N ASP A 412 19.66 12.10 34.95
CA ASP A 412 20.36 12.60 33.76
C ASP A 412 21.75 11.97 33.60
N GLN A 413 22.42 11.68 34.73
CA GLN A 413 23.68 10.97 34.73
C GLN A 413 23.53 9.50 34.28
N GLY A 414 22.51 8.78 34.72
CA GLY A 414 22.25 7.41 34.26
C GLY A 414 21.95 7.35 32.76
N LEU A 415 21.20 8.31 32.22
CA LEU A 415 20.94 8.45 30.79
C LEU A 415 22.23 8.74 30.00
N TYR A 416 23.08 9.62 30.52
CA TYR A 416 24.38 9.92 29.95
C TYR A 416 25.28 8.68 29.89
N GLU A 417 25.40 7.95 31.01
CA GLU A 417 26.22 6.75 31.12
C GLU A 417 25.71 5.64 30.19
N LYS A 418 24.39 5.44 30.10
CA LYS A 418 23.78 4.49 29.16
C LYS A 418 24.09 4.86 27.71
N ASN A 419 23.95 6.12 27.35
CA ASN A 419 24.28 6.59 26.00
C ASN A 419 25.78 6.44 25.68
N GLN A 420 26.66 6.71 26.64
CA GLN A 420 28.09 6.47 26.50
C GLN A 420 28.41 4.98 26.31
N GLN A 421 27.72 4.08 27.02
CA GLN A 421 27.84 2.64 26.82
C GLN A 421 27.37 2.20 25.43
N GLU A 422 26.31 2.81 24.89
CA GLU A 422 25.83 2.53 23.54
C GLU A 422 26.79 3.06 22.45
N ILE A 423 27.45 4.20 22.68
CA ILE A 423 28.44 4.77 21.75
C ILE A 423 29.74 3.96 21.75
N VAL A 424 30.24 3.57 22.93
CA VAL A 424 31.53 2.87 23.08
C VAL A 424 31.37 1.35 22.95
N GLY A 425 30.13 0.86 23.00
CA GLY A 425 29.79 -0.56 22.94
C GLY A 425 30.33 -1.23 21.69
N ARG A 426 30.74 -2.49 21.84
CA ARG A 426 31.03 -3.34 20.67
C ARG A 426 29.72 -3.57 19.92
N TRP A 427 29.79 -3.47 18.60
CA TRP A 427 28.65 -3.74 17.71
C TRP A 427 28.14 -5.15 17.97
N ASN A 428 26.88 -5.25 18.39
CA ASN A 428 26.22 -6.53 18.54
C ASN A 428 25.71 -7.00 17.17
N PRO A 429 25.63 -8.33 16.92
CA PRO A 429 24.98 -8.85 15.72
C PRO A 429 23.56 -8.34 15.51
N ARG A 430 22.86 -7.98 16.60
CA ARG A 430 21.55 -7.33 16.57
C ARG A 430 21.59 -5.94 15.93
N ASP A 431 22.64 -5.17 16.17
CA ASP A 431 22.82 -3.83 15.60
C ASP A 431 23.07 -3.97 14.09
N LEU A 432 23.90 -4.93 13.69
CA LEU A 432 24.12 -5.25 12.27
C LEU A 432 22.82 -5.73 11.59
N TRP A 433 21.99 -6.51 12.28
CA TRP A 433 20.67 -6.91 11.78
C TRP A 433 19.71 -5.73 11.65
N SER A 434 19.76 -4.76 12.58
CA SER A 434 18.94 -3.55 12.51
C SER A 434 19.30 -2.62 11.35
N LEU A 435 20.53 -2.70 10.83
CA LEU A 435 20.95 -1.99 9.62
C LEU A 435 20.35 -2.57 8.35
N VAL A 436 19.89 -3.82 8.38
CA VAL A 436 19.25 -4.43 7.22
C VAL A 436 17.85 -3.85 7.06
N PRO A 437 17.52 -3.21 5.93
CA PRO A 437 16.19 -2.66 5.69
C PRO A 437 15.19 -3.81 5.51
N MET A 438 14.67 -4.35 6.61
CA MET A 438 13.75 -5.50 6.62
C MET A 438 12.53 -5.28 5.72
N LYS A 439 12.07 -4.03 5.59
CA LYS A 439 11.01 -3.64 4.64
C LYS A 439 11.42 -3.91 3.19
N LEU A 440 12.64 -3.52 2.80
CA LEU A 440 13.16 -3.75 1.44
C LEU A 440 13.33 -5.24 1.15
N LEU A 441 13.83 -6.03 2.12
CA LEU A 441 13.90 -7.49 1.98
C LEU A 441 12.50 -8.12 1.82
N THR A 442 11.52 -7.63 2.58
CA THR A 442 10.13 -8.08 2.47
C THR A 442 9.55 -7.76 1.09
N VAL A 443 9.78 -6.55 0.57
CA VAL A 443 9.41 -6.16 -0.81
C VAL A 443 10.04 -7.10 -1.82
N GLY A 444 11.36 -7.33 -1.71
CA GLY A 444 12.09 -8.23 -2.60
C GLY A 444 11.53 -9.66 -2.58
N ALA A 445 11.26 -10.20 -1.39
CA ALA A 445 10.71 -11.53 -1.21
C ALA A 445 9.29 -11.67 -1.77
N ILE A 446 8.41 -10.69 -1.51
CA ILE A 446 7.04 -10.68 -2.06
C ILE A 446 7.08 -10.56 -3.59
N THR A 447 7.86 -9.62 -4.12
CA THR A 447 8.02 -9.41 -5.57
C THR A 447 8.51 -10.69 -6.24
N TRP A 448 9.58 -11.29 -5.71
CA TRP A 448 10.11 -12.55 -6.21
C TRP A 448 9.06 -13.67 -6.17
N GLY A 449 8.32 -13.79 -5.06
CA GLY A 449 7.26 -14.80 -4.92
C GLY A 449 6.15 -14.66 -5.97
N PHE A 450 5.67 -13.44 -6.23
CA PHE A 450 4.63 -13.20 -7.24
C PHE A 450 5.13 -13.32 -8.67
N VAL A 451 6.34 -12.83 -8.98
CA VAL A 451 6.97 -13.00 -10.30
C VAL A 451 7.21 -14.48 -10.58
N TYR A 452 7.77 -15.23 -9.61
CA TYR A 452 7.94 -16.67 -9.72
C TYR A 452 6.61 -17.40 -9.97
N ARG A 453 5.56 -17.03 -9.23
CA ARG A 453 4.20 -17.58 -9.41
C ARG A 453 3.67 -17.30 -10.81
N TYR A 454 3.88 -16.10 -11.36
CA TYR A 454 3.51 -15.75 -12.72
C TYR A 454 4.20 -16.68 -13.73
N TYR A 455 5.52 -16.85 -13.64
CA TYR A 455 6.27 -17.74 -14.55
C TYR A 455 5.82 -19.20 -14.43
N ALA A 456 5.64 -19.71 -13.21
CA ALA A 456 5.17 -21.08 -12.99
C ALA A 456 3.75 -21.33 -13.58
N THR A 457 2.90 -20.31 -13.54
CA THR A 457 1.51 -20.42 -13.99
C THR A 457 1.38 -20.28 -15.50
N ASN A 458 2.16 -19.38 -16.12
CA ASN A 458 1.95 -18.95 -17.51
C ASN A 458 3.02 -19.47 -18.49
N CYS A 459 4.20 -19.86 -18.00
CA CYS A 459 5.34 -20.20 -18.84
C CYS A 459 5.72 -21.68 -18.75
N VAL A 460 6.39 -22.18 -19.79
CA VAL A 460 6.99 -23.52 -19.91
C VAL A 460 8.40 -23.40 -20.48
N HIS A 461 9.31 -24.30 -20.10
CA HIS A 461 10.63 -24.36 -20.70
C HIS A 461 10.53 -24.93 -22.12
N ASN A 462 11.20 -24.30 -23.08
CA ASN A 462 11.37 -24.82 -24.44
C ASN A 462 12.65 -25.65 -24.57
N GLU A 463 12.89 -26.21 -25.76
CA GLU A 463 14.10 -26.99 -26.07
C GLU A 463 15.40 -26.17 -26.04
N ALA A 464 15.31 -24.84 -26.16
CA ALA A 464 16.44 -23.91 -26.12
C ALA A 464 16.68 -23.34 -24.70
N ASP A 465 16.19 -24.02 -23.66
CA ASP A 465 16.32 -23.64 -22.24
C ASP A 465 15.72 -22.27 -21.86
N GLY A 466 14.84 -21.73 -22.70
CA GLY A 466 14.11 -20.49 -22.48
C GLY A 466 12.70 -20.71 -21.94
N LEU A 467 12.16 -19.74 -21.20
CA LEU A 467 10.77 -19.74 -20.74
C LEU A 467 9.85 -19.08 -21.77
N VAL A 468 8.97 -19.87 -22.38
CA VAL A 468 7.98 -19.41 -23.37
C VAL A 468 6.55 -19.54 -22.85
N SER A 469 5.61 -18.82 -23.46
CA SER A 469 4.18 -18.95 -23.13
C SER A 469 3.70 -20.39 -23.27
N LYS A 470 2.86 -20.84 -22.33
CA LYS A 470 2.03 -22.05 -22.52
C LYS A 470 1.17 -21.91 -23.77
N PRO A 471 0.79 -23.03 -24.43
CA PRO A 471 -0.20 -23.00 -25.52
C PRO A 471 -1.50 -22.35 -25.06
N LEU A 472 -2.09 -21.52 -25.93
CA LEU A 472 -3.25 -20.70 -25.59
C LEU A 472 -4.45 -21.07 -26.45
N GLY A 473 -5.58 -21.33 -25.78
CA GLY A 473 -6.90 -21.50 -26.39
C GLY A 473 -7.77 -20.28 -26.10
N LEU A 474 -8.71 -19.99 -27.01
CA LEU A 474 -9.64 -18.88 -26.84
C LEU A 474 -10.58 -19.15 -25.65
N PRO A 475 -11.00 -18.13 -24.90
CA PRO A 475 -12.01 -18.30 -23.87
C PRO A 475 -13.37 -18.64 -24.52
N VAL A 476 -14.11 -19.57 -23.93
CA VAL A 476 -15.41 -20.03 -24.48
C VAL A 476 -16.49 -18.93 -24.39
N SER A 477 -16.32 -17.95 -23.50
CA SER A 477 -17.28 -16.87 -23.31
C SER A 477 -16.61 -15.56 -22.88
N THR A 478 -17.26 -14.43 -23.19
CA THR A 478 -16.90 -13.10 -22.68
C THR A 478 -17.38 -12.87 -21.24
N ASN A 479 -18.22 -13.75 -20.71
CA ASN A 479 -18.70 -13.70 -19.34
C ASN A 479 -17.69 -14.39 -18.42
N LEU A 480 -16.96 -13.58 -17.63
CA LEU A 480 -16.08 -14.08 -16.59
C LEU A 480 -16.88 -14.22 -15.28
N PRO A 481 -17.08 -15.43 -14.73
CA PRO A 481 -17.69 -15.57 -13.42
C PRO A 481 -16.89 -14.81 -12.37
N VAL A 482 -17.56 -14.12 -11.44
CA VAL A 482 -16.91 -13.40 -10.34
C VAL A 482 -15.98 -14.32 -9.55
N SER A 483 -16.38 -15.57 -9.30
CA SER A 483 -15.54 -16.58 -8.66
C SER A 483 -14.25 -16.83 -9.44
N SER A 484 -14.29 -16.92 -10.77
CA SER A 484 -13.11 -17.09 -11.60
C SER A 484 -12.18 -15.88 -11.55
N ALA A 485 -12.73 -14.67 -11.49
CA ALA A 485 -11.92 -13.44 -11.41
C ALA A 485 -11.07 -13.39 -10.13
N PHE A 486 -11.63 -13.78 -8.98
CA PHE A 486 -10.97 -13.67 -7.67
C PHE A 486 -10.30 -14.97 -7.20
N LEU A 487 -10.70 -16.13 -7.73
CA LEU A 487 -10.22 -17.46 -7.35
C LEU A 487 -9.71 -18.23 -8.57
N GLN A 488 -8.85 -17.57 -9.35
CA GLN A 488 -8.31 -18.05 -10.61
C GLN A 488 -7.70 -19.47 -10.52
N SER A 489 -7.00 -19.76 -9.41
CA SER A 489 -6.39 -21.07 -9.18
C SER A 489 -7.40 -22.21 -9.02
N PHE A 490 -8.63 -21.90 -8.61
CA PHE A 490 -9.67 -22.90 -8.34
C PHE A 490 -10.70 -22.98 -9.48
N PHE A 491 -11.01 -21.84 -10.09
CA PHE A 491 -12.00 -21.73 -11.15
C PHE A 491 -11.40 -21.08 -12.39
N PRO A 492 -10.43 -21.74 -13.07
CA PRO A 492 -9.89 -21.21 -14.31
C PRO A 492 -11.02 -21.01 -15.34
N PRO A 493 -10.99 -19.93 -16.14
CA PRO A 493 -12.01 -19.71 -17.15
C PRO A 493 -11.96 -20.86 -18.18
N PRO A 494 -13.12 -21.35 -18.66
CA PRO A 494 -13.16 -22.39 -19.68
C PRO A 494 -12.51 -21.89 -20.97
N ARG A 495 -11.64 -22.70 -21.55
CA ARG A 495 -10.93 -22.43 -22.81
C ARG A 495 -11.29 -23.48 -23.85
N GLU A 496 -11.27 -23.08 -25.11
CA GLU A 496 -11.38 -24.00 -26.25
C GLU A 496 -10.19 -24.97 -26.26
N GLU A 497 -10.44 -26.23 -26.62
CA GLU A 497 -9.39 -27.25 -26.73
C GLU A 497 -8.42 -26.96 -27.88
N LYS A 498 -8.87 -26.24 -28.91
CA LYS A 498 -8.04 -25.82 -30.02
C LYS A 498 -7.22 -24.61 -29.63
N PHE A 499 -5.91 -24.80 -29.57
CA PHE A 499 -4.99 -23.68 -29.36
C PHE A 499 -4.99 -22.77 -30.59
N PHE A 500 -5.19 -21.47 -30.37
CA PHE A 500 -4.98 -20.46 -31.41
C PHE A 500 -3.50 -20.17 -31.60
N TRP A 501 -2.69 -20.39 -30.55
CA TRP A 501 -1.25 -20.21 -30.60
C TRP A 501 -0.52 -21.29 -29.78
N SER A 502 0.60 -21.74 -30.34
CA SER A 502 1.61 -22.58 -29.69
C SER A 502 2.98 -22.18 -30.22
N MET A 503 4.04 -22.34 -29.42
CA MET A 503 5.40 -22.03 -29.84
C MET A 503 5.75 -22.82 -31.12
N PRO A 504 6.21 -22.16 -32.21
CA PRO A 504 6.65 -22.87 -33.39
C PRO A 504 7.87 -23.75 -33.07
N PRO A 505 8.03 -24.91 -33.74
CA PRO A 505 9.20 -25.76 -33.54
C PRO A 505 10.47 -25.01 -33.93
N ILE A 506 11.55 -25.27 -33.19
CA ILE A 506 12.87 -24.71 -33.48
C ILE A 506 13.35 -25.31 -34.81
N PRO A 507 13.70 -24.50 -35.82
CA PRO A 507 14.22 -25.00 -37.08
C PRO A 507 15.51 -25.82 -36.87
N ASP A 508 15.64 -26.96 -37.53
CA ASP A 508 16.79 -27.87 -37.42
C ASP A 508 18.16 -27.21 -37.64
N HIS A 509 18.21 -26.11 -38.40
CA HIS A 509 19.45 -25.39 -38.68
C HIS A 509 19.92 -24.50 -37.51
N VAL A 510 19.05 -24.21 -36.55
CA VAL A 510 19.39 -23.50 -35.30
C VAL A 510 19.84 -24.49 -34.22
N GLN A 511 19.42 -25.76 -34.32
CA GLN A 511 19.82 -26.82 -33.39
C GLN A 511 21.22 -27.39 -33.65
N ARG A 512 21.81 -27.13 -34.82
CA ARG A 512 23.15 -27.60 -35.22
C ARG A 512 24.17 -26.50 -35.10
#